data_AF-A0A7W0JEW6-F1
#
_entry.id   AF-A0A7W0JEW6-F1
#
_cell.length_a   1.000
_cell.length_b   1.000
_cell.length_c   1.000
_cell.angle_alpha   90.00
_cell.angle_beta   90.00
_cell.angle_gamma   90.00
#
_symmetry.space_group_name_H-M   'P 1'
#
loop_
_entity.id
_entity.type
_entity.pdbx_description
1 polymer ?
#
loop_
_entity_poly.entity_id
_entity_poly.type
_entity_poly.pdbx_seq_one_letter_code
_entity_poly.pdbx_strand_id
1 'polypeptide(L)'
;MRQSIGLYSKVGSTNQVDRKKWFIENNRFINMHPPKLFELIADASSPTGYIRDKIIIKKGAIPNDALQSAQRGLALLECASVCQIGQYQALLKVLGLSKFNMLFSRENGLPLQLSSYDLNPLLFFLNPGEQSLGVKGNRPVHVGQLINIRNVPEYSLKHGVLGIAGSFNVICNDATPERQTFVGLGLPSEGVTEQQIEQILIDENNAQPKDPDCMTDGIAAKIIPGGKVAWKNRNAYFDSTSDKMEKFNPSLLQSYNPNIDVEKQMEELKNLAIPLSLDTIKEKEFGYIPENSSDFNIEIIQVMIKIPLNNFFKFTKSLAEKWEMITSESQKK
;
A
#
# COMPACT_ATOMS: atom_id res chain seq x y z
N MET A 1 39.74 -26.68 6.75
CA MET A 1 38.59 -27.59 6.61
C MET A 1 37.94 -27.78 7.97
N ARG A 2 36.81 -27.12 8.25
CA ARG A 2 36.03 -27.32 9.48
C ARG A 2 34.80 -28.15 9.11
N GLN A 3 34.73 -29.38 9.60
CA GLN A 3 33.57 -30.25 9.47
C GLN A 3 32.42 -29.66 10.30
N SER A 4 31.32 -29.30 9.64
CA SER A 4 30.07 -28.95 10.29
C SER A 4 29.40 -30.22 10.80
N ILE A 5 29.34 -30.37 12.12
CA ILE A 5 28.60 -31.42 12.80
C ILE A 5 27.11 -31.19 12.53
N GLY A 6 26.50 -32.09 11.75
CA GLY A 6 25.08 -32.10 11.48
C GLY A 6 24.30 -32.56 12.71
N LEU A 7 23.72 -31.60 13.43
CA LEU A 7 22.65 -31.85 14.40
C LEU A 7 21.33 -31.36 13.80
N TYR A 8 20.81 -32.08 12.81
CA TYR A 8 19.39 -32.03 12.48
C TYR A 8 18.70 -33.10 13.31
N SER A 9 18.33 -32.76 14.54
CA SER A 9 17.26 -33.48 15.24
C SER A 9 16.00 -33.38 14.38
N LYS A 10 15.46 -34.52 13.95
CA LYS A 10 14.09 -34.63 13.41
C LYS A 10 13.14 -34.06 14.46
N VAL A 11 12.76 -32.79 14.30
CA VAL A 11 11.62 -32.23 15.01
C VAL A 11 10.41 -32.96 14.45
N GLY A 12 9.80 -33.81 15.28
CA GLY A 12 8.60 -34.56 14.93
C GLY A 12 7.54 -33.62 14.37
N SER A 13 7.02 -33.98 13.21
CA SER A 13 5.99 -33.27 12.48
C SER A 13 4.69 -33.22 13.29
N THR A 14 4.42 -32.09 13.93
CA THR A 14 3.10 -31.77 14.47
C THR A 14 2.64 -30.45 13.86
N ASN A 15 1.61 -30.53 13.00
CA ASN A 15 0.79 -29.41 12.52
C ASN A 15 1.54 -28.14 12.09
N GLN A 16 2.49 -28.26 11.14
CA GLN A 16 2.97 -27.07 10.44
C GLN A 16 1.84 -26.55 9.54
N VAL A 17 1.08 -25.58 10.05
CA VAL A 17 0.18 -24.78 9.22
C VAL A 17 1.08 -23.97 8.29
N ASP A 18 0.91 -24.16 6.98
CA ASP A 18 1.56 -23.32 5.96
C ASP A 18 1.29 -21.84 6.29
N ARG A 19 2.34 -21.01 6.33
CA ARG A 19 2.21 -19.57 6.64
C ARG A 19 1.22 -18.88 5.73
N LYS A 20 1.19 -19.25 4.44
CA LYS A 20 0.19 -18.72 3.50
C LYS A 20 -1.22 -19.08 3.97
N LYS A 21 -1.47 -20.36 4.26
CA LYS A 21 -2.75 -20.83 4.82
C LYS A 21 -3.13 -20.07 6.09
N TRP A 22 -2.20 -19.89 7.03
CA TRP A 22 -2.44 -19.12 8.25
C TRP A 22 -2.85 -17.67 7.96
N PHE A 23 -2.15 -16.97 7.07
CA PHE A 23 -2.48 -15.60 6.69
C PHE A 23 -3.86 -15.50 6.03
N ILE A 24 -4.24 -16.48 5.21
CA ILE A 24 -5.57 -16.57 4.60
C ILE A 24 -6.64 -16.76 5.67
N GLU A 25 -6.47 -17.74 6.55
CA GLU A 25 -7.44 -18.07 7.61
C GLU A 25 -7.63 -16.94 8.63
N ASN A 26 -6.64 -16.04 8.75
CA ASN A 26 -6.66 -14.92 9.69
C ASN A 26 -6.91 -13.56 8.99
N ASN A 27 -7.37 -13.55 7.74
CA ASN A 27 -7.73 -12.35 6.97
C ASN A 27 -6.59 -11.32 6.86
N ARG A 28 -5.33 -11.78 6.86
CA ARG A 28 -4.15 -10.91 6.93
C ARG A 28 -3.80 -10.29 5.58
N PHE A 29 -4.19 -10.91 4.48
CA PHE A 29 -4.00 -10.33 3.14
C PHE A 29 -4.82 -9.05 2.92
N ILE A 30 -5.93 -8.88 3.65
CA ILE A 30 -6.81 -7.72 3.53
C ILE A 30 -6.47 -6.65 4.58
N ASN A 31 -6.14 -7.09 5.79
CA ASN A 31 -5.94 -6.18 6.92
C ASN A 31 -4.47 -5.94 7.25
N MET A 32 -3.53 -6.50 6.49
CA MET A 32 -2.11 -6.61 6.84
C MET A 32 -1.83 -7.56 8.02
N HIS A 33 -0.55 -7.91 8.16
CA HIS A 33 -0.03 -8.54 9.37
C HIS A 33 0.91 -7.54 10.07
N PRO A 34 0.46 -6.91 11.17
CA PRO A 34 1.24 -5.87 11.83
C PRO A 34 2.55 -6.44 12.38
N PRO A 35 3.65 -5.67 12.34
CA PRO A 35 4.84 -6.01 13.08
C PRO A 35 4.55 -6.13 14.59
N LYS A 36 5.44 -6.80 15.34
CA LYS A 36 5.23 -7.18 16.75
C LYS A 36 4.69 -6.06 17.66
N LEU A 37 5.17 -4.84 17.47
CA LEU A 37 4.82 -3.68 18.32
C LEU A 37 3.75 -2.76 17.70
N PHE A 38 3.13 -3.19 16.60
CA PHE A 38 1.95 -2.57 16.02
C PHE A 38 0.73 -3.45 16.25
N GLU A 39 -0.44 -2.85 16.11
CA GLU A 39 -1.74 -3.52 16.14
C GLU A 39 -2.66 -2.96 15.06
N LEU A 40 -3.66 -3.76 14.68
CA LEU A 40 -4.74 -3.31 13.82
C LEU A 40 -5.68 -2.38 14.60
N ILE A 41 -6.28 -1.43 13.89
CA ILE A 41 -7.32 -0.58 14.47
C ILE A 41 -8.68 -1.27 14.29
N ALA A 42 -9.35 -1.57 15.40
CA ALA A 42 -10.67 -2.18 15.38
C ALA A 42 -11.72 -1.21 14.81
N ASP A 43 -12.63 -1.74 14.01
CA ASP A 43 -13.75 -1.00 13.43
C ASP A 43 -14.94 -1.95 13.27
N ALA A 44 -15.99 -1.70 14.06
CA ALA A 44 -17.19 -2.54 14.06
C ALA A 44 -18.03 -2.38 12.78
N SER A 45 -17.83 -1.30 12.02
CA SER A 45 -18.51 -1.09 10.73
C SER A 45 -17.80 -1.81 9.58
N SER A 46 -16.53 -2.15 9.74
CA SER A 46 -15.76 -2.89 8.74
C SER A 46 -16.18 -4.36 8.69
N PRO A 47 -16.40 -4.96 7.50
CA PRO A 47 -16.72 -6.37 7.36
C PRO A 47 -15.66 -7.32 7.97
N THR A 48 -14.41 -6.86 8.07
CA THR A 48 -13.29 -7.62 8.66
C THR A 48 -13.12 -7.39 10.16
N GLY A 49 -13.83 -6.42 10.75
CA GLY A 49 -13.68 -5.97 12.13
C GLY A 49 -12.53 -4.99 12.35
N TYR A 50 -11.81 -4.60 11.29
CA TYR A 50 -10.66 -3.69 11.36
C TYR A 50 -10.69 -2.67 10.22
N ILE A 51 -10.09 -1.51 10.45
CA ILE A 51 -9.83 -0.54 9.39
C ILE A 51 -8.79 -1.16 8.43
N ARG A 52 -9.17 -1.26 7.16
CA ARG A 52 -8.32 -1.83 6.11
C ARG A 52 -7.01 -1.03 6.00
N ASP A 53 -5.91 -1.73 5.75
CA ASP A 53 -4.60 -1.15 5.48
C ASP A 53 -4.14 -0.11 6.52
N LYS A 54 -4.56 -0.27 7.79
CA LYS A 54 -4.19 0.65 8.88
C LYS A 54 -3.70 -0.09 10.12
N ILE A 55 -2.45 0.16 10.49
CA ILE A 55 -1.85 -0.32 11.74
C ILE A 55 -1.24 0.82 12.54
N ILE A 56 -1.32 0.71 13.86
CA ILE A 56 -0.88 1.73 14.81
C ILE A 56 0.04 1.11 15.85
N ILE A 57 0.97 1.89 16.39
CA ILE A 57 1.81 1.46 17.51
C ILE A 57 0.96 1.03 18.73
N LYS A 58 1.35 -0.07 19.37
CA LYS A 58 0.70 -0.56 20.61
C LYS A 58 0.88 0.45 21.75
N LYS A 59 -0.11 0.50 22.65
CA LYS A 59 -0.03 1.32 23.86
C LYS A 59 1.21 0.95 24.70
N GLY A 60 1.97 1.95 25.13
CA GLY A 60 3.20 1.78 25.91
C GLY A 60 4.42 1.30 25.11
N ALA A 61 4.30 1.04 23.80
CA ALA A 61 5.47 0.73 22.99
C ALA A 61 6.26 2.01 22.64
N ILE A 62 7.58 1.90 22.58
CA ILE A 62 8.48 3.00 22.23
C ILE A 62 8.52 3.14 20.69
N PRO A 63 8.32 4.33 20.10
CA PRO A 63 8.24 4.50 18.65
C PRO A 63 9.43 3.97 17.86
N ASN A 64 10.67 4.27 18.29
CA ASN A 64 11.87 3.71 17.66
C ASN A 64 11.87 2.17 17.67
N ASP A 65 11.51 1.55 18.79
CA ASP A 65 11.52 0.10 18.92
C ASP A 65 10.43 -0.52 18.05
N ALA A 66 9.27 0.14 17.96
CA ALA A 66 8.20 -0.26 17.05
C ALA A 66 8.67 -0.20 15.59
N LEU A 67 9.30 0.90 15.17
CA LEU A 67 9.87 1.06 13.83
C LEU A 67 10.91 -0.02 13.53
N GLN A 68 11.81 -0.34 14.47
CA GLN A 68 12.77 -1.44 14.31
C GLN A 68 12.09 -2.82 14.25
N SER A 69 10.97 -3.01 14.95
CA SER A 69 10.22 -4.26 14.89
C SER A 69 9.63 -4.53 13.50
N ALA A 70 9.31 -3.46 12.75
CA ALA A 70 8.86 -3.56 11.36
C ALA A 70 9.95 -4.09 10.42
N GLN A 71 11.23 -3.92 10.76
CA GLN A 71 12.35 -4.41 9.95
C GLN A 71 12.81 -5.82 10.32
N ARG A 72 12.62 -6.22 11.57
CA ARG A 72 13.18 -7.47 12.12
C ARG A 72 12.14 -8.59 12.30
N GLY A 73 10.86 -8.25 12.23
CA GLY A 73 9.74 -9.18 12.41
C GLY A 73 9.14 -9.65 11.11
N LEU A 74 8.37 -10.75 11.18
CA LEU A 74 7.43 -11.08 10.12
C LEU A 74 6.34 -10.01 10.09
N ALA A 75 6.15 -9.41 8.92
CA ALA A 75 5.07 -8.47 8.65
C ALA A 75 4.55 -8.71 7.24
N LEU A 76 3.29 -8.37 7.01
CA LEU A 76 2.69 -8.30 5.68
C LEU A 76 2.18 -6.89 5.55
N LEU A 77 2.82 -6.08 4.71
CA LEU A 77 2.57 -4.65 4.54
C LEU A 77 2.39 -4.35 3.06
N GLU A 78 1.73 -3.23 2.76
CA GLU A 78 1.64 -2.69 1.39
C GLU A 78 2.76 -1.68 1.09
N CYS A 79 2.92 -1.29 -0.17
CA CYS A 79 4.07 -0.52 -0.64
C CYS A 79 4.17 0.89 -0.03
N ALA A 80 3.05 1.56 0.24
CA ALA A 80 3.03 2.85 0.91
C ALA A 80 3.55 2.74 2.34
N SER A 81 3.12 1.74 3.11
CA SER A 81 3.56 1.45 4.47
C SER A 81 5.07 1.21 4.53
N VAL A 82 5.64 0.55 3.52
CA VAL A 82 7.10 0.37 3.42
C VAL A 82 7.82 1.69 3.14
N CYS A 83 7.27 2.54 2.26
CA CYS A 83 7.82 3.89 2.05
C CYS A 83 7.74 4.73 3.32
N GLN A 84 6.64 4.65 4.07
CA GLN A 84 6.45 5.34 5.35
C GLN A 84 7.47 4.88 6.39
N ILE A 85 7.79 3.58 6.46
CA ILE A 85 8.89 3.09 7.31
C ILE A 85 10.19 3.80 6.95
N GLY A 86 10.51 3.92 5.66
CA GLY A 86 11.69 4.68 5.20
C GLY A 86 11.65 6.15 5.59
N GLN A 87 10.50 6.82 5.44
CA GLN A 87 10.30 8.21 5.85
C GLN A 87 10.47 8.40 7.37
N TYR A 88 9.87 7.54 8.18
CA TYR A 88 10.04 7.55 9.63
C TYR A 88 11.50 7.33 10.05
N GLN A 89 12.24 6.49 9.33
CA GLN A 89 13.68 6.29 9.58
C GLN A 89 14.49 7.54 9.27
N ALA A 90 14.17 8.24 8.19
CA ALA A 90 14.79 9.52 7.87
C ALA A 90 14.52 10.54 8.98
N LEU A 91 13.27 10.67 9.43
CA LEU A 91 12.91 11.55 10.55
C LEU A 91 13.62 11.17 11.85
N LEU A 92 13.69 9.88 12.20
CA LEU A 92 14.42 9.40 13.37
C LEU A 92 15.89 9.81 13.32
N LYS A 93 16.54 9.64 12.17
CA LYS A 93 17.96 9.98 11.97
C LYS A 93 18.21 11.48 12.16
N VAL A 94 17.30 12.32 11.69
CA VAL A 94 17.45 13.77 11.71
C VAL A 94 17.06 14.39 13.07
N LEU A 95 15.97 13.92 13.67
CA LEU A 95 15.47 14.45 14.95
C LEU A 95 16.19 13.86 16.17
N GLY A 96 16.77 12.67 16.02
CA GLY A 96 17.33 11.88 17.11
C GLY A 96 16.26 11.17 17.94
N LEU A 97 16.71 10.21 18.74
CA LEU A 97 15.86 9.27 19.47
C LEU A 97 14.84 9.96 20.39
N SER A 98 15.27 10.93 21.19
CA SER A 98 14.40 11.58 22.20
C SER A 98 13.24 12.34 21.56
N LYS A 99 13.50 13.12 20.51
CA LYS A 99 12.47 13.89 19.81
C LYS A 99 11.56 12.98 18.98
N PHE A 100 12.11 11.99 18.29
CA PHE A 100 11.31 11.04 17.52
C PHE A 100 10.34 10.25 18.42
N ASN A 101 10.83 9.71 19.54
CA ASN A 101 9.99 8.96 20.48
C ASN A 101 8.93 9.86 21.14
N MET A 102 9.25 11.13 21.42
CA MET A 102 8.27 12.08 21.92
C MET A 102 7.23 12.43 20.87
N LEU A 103 7.64 12.68 19.63
CA LEU A 103 6.75 13.07 18.56
C LEU A 103 5.75 11.97 18.22
N PHE A 104 6.22 10.74 18.08
CA PHE A 104 5.39 9.63 17.59
C PHE A 104 4.86 8.69 18.67
N SER A 105 4.86 9.12 19.94
CA SER A 105 4.25 8.32 21.01
C SER A 105 2.74 8.34 20.90
N ARG A 106 2.11 7.25 21.36
CA ARG A 106 0.65 7.16 21.36
C ARG A 106 0.01 8.13 22.35
N GLU A 107 0.72 8.45 23.41
CA GLU A 107 0.29 9.29 24.50
C GLU A 107 0.32 10.80 24.14
N ASN A 108 1.06 11.17 23.09
CA ASN A 108 1.21 12.57 22.67
C ASN A 108 0.32 12.94 21.47
N GLY A 109 -0.64 12.07 21.10
CA GLY A 109 -1.68 12.36 20.09
C GLY A 109 -1.24 12.28 18.62
N LEU A 110 0.03 11.97 18.34
CA LEU A 110 0.55 11.68 16.99
C LEU A 110 1.17 10.28 16.93
N PRO A 111 0.40 9.20 17.18
CA PRO A 111 0.94 7.86 17.26
C PRO A 111 1.68 7.44 15.97
N LEU A 112 2.82 6.76 16.09
CA LEU A 112 3.43 6.08 14.95
C LEU A 112 2.40 5.15 14.30
N GLN A 113 2.14 5.34 13.01
CA GLN A 113 1.07 4.67 12.28
C GLN A 113 1.51 4.38 10.85
N LEU A 114 1.14 3.21 10.31
CA LEU A 114 1.26 2.90 8.88
C LEU A 114 -0.15 2.80 8.30
N SER A 115 -0.44 3.59 7.26
CA SER A 115 -1.78 3.71 6.67
C SER A 115 -1.77 4.39 5.31
N SER A 116 -2.92 4.63 4.70
CA SER A 116 -3.03 5.68 3.66
C SER A 116 -2.53 7.03 4.18
N TYR A 117 -1.92 7.83 3.30
CA TYR A 117 -1.29 9.11 3.67
C TYR A 117 -2.29 10.16 4.18
N ASP A 118 -3.54 10.13 3.70
CA ASP A 118 -4.59 11.10 4.06
C ASP A 118 -4.95 11.11 5.55
N LEU A 119 -4.65 10.01 6.24
CA LEU A 119 -4.91 9.82 7.66
C LEU A 119 -3.65 9.35 8.40
N ASN A 120 -2.46 9.69 7.89
CA ASN A 120 -1.17 9.40 8.53
C ASN A 120 -0.57 10.67 9.20
N PRO A 121 -0.06 10.60 10.44
CA PRO A 121 0.68 11.70 11.08
C PRO A 121 1.88 12.23 10.29
N LEU A 122 2.40 11.46 9.33
CA LEU A 122 3.43 11.91 8.39
C LEU A 122 2.98 13.11 7.55
N LEU A 123 1.68 13.31 7.35
CA LEU A 123 1.14 14.39 6.52
C LEU A 123 1.65 15.79 6.94
N PHE A 124 1.92 16.03 8.23
CA PHE A 124 2.48 17.32 8.69
C PHE A 124 3.92 17.57 8.25
N PHE A 125 4.64 16.51 7.91
CA PHE A 125 6.04 16.56 7.53
C PHE A 125 6.23 16.38 6.03
N LEU A 126 5.13 16.22 5.29
CA LEU A 126 5.15 16.03 3.86
C LEU A 126 4.45 17.21 3.19
N ASN A 127 5.14 17.85 2.24
CA ASN A 127 4.48 18.73 1.30
C ASN A 127 3.87 17.87 0.19
N PRO A 128 2.64 18.16 -0.27
CA PRO A 128 2.21 17.68 -1.56
C PRO A 128 3.25 18.13 -2.59
N GLY A 129 3.70 17.22 -3.44
CA GLY A 129 4.74 17.53 -4.41
C GLY A 129 4.29 18.60 -5.39
N GLU A 130 5.25 19.31 -5.96
CA GLU A 130 4.97 20.28 -7.01
C GLU A 130 4.32 19.56 -8.20
N GLN A 131 3.21 20.10 -8.70
CA GLN A 131 2.38 19.52 -9.78
C GLN A 131 3.06 19.50 -11.15
N SER A 132 4.39 19.61 -11.22
CA SER A 132 5.09 19.82 -12.47
C SER A 132 5.13 18.53 -13.30
N LEU A 133 4.45 18.59 -14.45
CA LEU A 133 4.51 17.56 -15.48
C LEU A 133 5.85 17.67 -16.22
N GLY A 134 6.79 16.78 -15.91
CA GLY A 134 8.02 16.59 -16.69
C GLY A 134 7.89 15.51 -17.78
N VAL A 135 8.94 15.37 -18.59
CA VAL A 135 9.07 14.24 -19.53
C VAL A 135 9.51 13.00 -18.76
N LYS A 136 8.95 11.83 -19.11
CA LYS A 136 9.34 10.54 -18.54
C LYS A 136 10.85 10.34 -18.57
N GLY A 137 11.44 9.93 -17.44
CA GLY A 137 12.90 9.77 -17.26
C GLY A 137 13.68 11.08 -17.11
N ASN A 138 13.01 12.22 -17.19
CA ASN A 138 13.57 13.55 -16.92
C ASN A 138 12.54 14.41 -16.18
N ARG A 139 11.81 13.81 -15.23
CA ARG A 139 10.83 14.53 -14.42
C ARG A 139 11.58 15.35 -13.36
N PRO A 140 11.11 16.56 -13.02
CA PRO A 140 11.70 17.38 -11.97
C PRO A 140 11.39 16.79 -10.59
N VAL A 141 12.12 15.74 -10.22
CA VAL A 141 11.98 15.07 -8.92
C VAL A 141 13.20 15.32 -8.05
N HIS A 142 13.06 15.06 -6.76
CA HIS A 142 14.15 15.13 -5.80
C HIS A 142 14.45 13.76 -5.20
N VAL A 143 15.73 13.50 -4.90
CA VAL A 143 16.13 12.29 -4.17
C VAL A 143 15.42 12.28 -2.82
N GLY A 144 14.76 11.15 -2.51
CA GLY A 144 13.93 11.00 -1.31
C GLY A 144 12.45 11.33 -1.52
N GLN A 145 12.07 11.94 -2.64
CA GLN A 145 10.67 12.23 -2.95
C GLN A 145 9.88 10.93 -3.14
N LEU A 146 8.72 10.85 -2.49
CA LEU A 146 7.74 9.81 -2.73
C LEU A 146 7.00 10.09 -4.03
N ILE A 147 6.85 9.06 -4.84
CA ILE A 147 6.17 9.11 -6.12
C ILE A 147 5.19 7.94 -6.21
N ASN A 148 4.03 8.20 -6.80
CA ASN A 148 3.08 7.17 -7.18
C ASN A 148 3.10 6.98 -8.70
N ILE A 149 3.32 5.74 -9.14
CA ILE A 149 3.22 5.34 -10.54
C ILE A 149 2.08 4.33 -10.62
N ARG A 150 0.98 4.68 -11.30
CA ARG A 150 -0.24 3.87 -11.32
C ARG A 150 -0.44 3.11 -12.61
N ASN A 151 -1.16 2.01 -12.51
CA ASN A 151 -1.68 1.28 -13.65
C ASN A 151 -2.85 2.05 -14.30
N VAL A 152 -3.41 1.48 -15.36
CA VAL A 152 -4.67 1.97 -15.94
C VAL A 152 -5.79 1.92 -14.88
N PRO A 153 -6.71 2.90 -14.84
CA PRO A 153 -7.79 2.95 -13.84
C PRO A 153 -8.61 1.66 -13.75
N GLU A 154 -8.80 1.01 -14.89
CA GLU A 154 -9.56 -0.22 -15.07
C GLU A 154 -8.83 -1.47 -14.55
N TYR A 155 -7.56 -1.39 -14.12
CA TYR A 155 -6.83 -2.52 -13.57
C TYR A 155 -7.60 -3.19 -12.41
N SER A 156 -8.21 -2.39 -11.54
CA SER A 156 -9.05 -2.88 -10.44
C SER A 156 -10.34 -3.55 -10.93
N LEU A 157 -10.82 -3.22 -12.13
CA LEU A 157 -11.93 -3.91 -12.78
C LEU A 157 -11.53 -5.29 -13.32
N LYS A 158 -10.23 -5.56 -13.50
CA LYS A 158 -9.74 -6.89 -13.88
C LYS A 158 -9.28 -7.73 -12.70
N HIS A 159 -8.43 -7.16 -11.86
CA HIS A 159 -7.77 -7.90 -10.79
C HIS A 159 -8.46 -7.76 -9.42
N GLY A 160 -9.42 -6.84 -9.32
CA GLY A 160 -10.16 -6.46 -8.10
C GLY A 160 -9.30 -6.38 -6.85
N VAL A 161 -9.81 -6.89 -5.72
CA VAL A 161 -9.18 -6.72 -4.40
C VAL A 161 -7.85 -7.48 -4.21
N LEU A 162 -7.55 -8.45 -5.09
CA LEU A 162 -6.32 -9.24 -5.06
C LEU A 162 -5.24 -8.72 -6.01
N GLY A 163 -5.54 -7.67 -6.79
CA GLY A 163 -4.57 -7.04 -7.67
C GLY A 163 -3.45 -6.38 -6.86
N ILE A 164 -2.22 -6.82 -7.11
CA ILE A 164 -1.03 -6.35 -6.37
C ILE A 164 -0.34 -5.15 -7.02
N ALA A 165 -0.73 -4.80 -8.26
CA ALA A 165 -0.04 -3.82 -9.10
C ALA A 165 -1.00 -2.74 -9.64
N GLY A 166 -1.92 -2.28 -8.79
CA GLY A 166 -2.76 -1.10 -9.12
C GLY A 166 -1.93 0.18 -9.15
N SER A 167 -0.92 0.27 -8.30
CA SER A 167 0.12 1.29 -8.37
C SER A 167 1.36 0.85 -7.58
N PHE A 168 2.48 1.53 -7.81
CA PHE A 168 3.66 1.47 -6.98
C PHE A 168 3.88 2.81 -6.31
N ASN A 169 3.95 2.80 -4.98
CA ASN A 169 4.57 3.87 -4.20
C ASN A 169 6.06 3.60 -4.14
N VAL A 170 6.85 4.56 -4.62
CA VAL A 170 8.31 4.45 -4.74
C VAL A 170 8.98 5.72 -4.23
N ILE A 171 10.23 5.59 -3.81
CA ILE A 171 11.09 6.71 -3.42
C ILE A 171 12.11 6.95 -4.53
N CYS A 172 12.29 8.20 -4.96
CA CYS A 172 13.36 8.55 -5.89
C CYS A 172 14.73 8.33 -5.24
N ASN A 173 15.53 7.47 -5.86
CA ASN A 173 16.88 7.09 -5.39
C ASN A 173 17.96 7.89 -6.13
N ASP A 174 17.82 8.05 -7.45
CA ASP A 174 18.65 8.93 -8.27
C ASP A 174 17.74 9.86 -9.07
N ALA A 175 17.99 11.17 -8.97
CA ALA A 175 17.26 12.23 -9.69
C ALA A 175 18.04 12.76 -10.92
N THR A 176 19.17 12.14 -11.28
CA THR A 176 19.94 12.55 -12.45
C THR A 176 19.11 12.35 -13.72
N PRO A 177 18.98 13.35 -14.61
CA PRO A 177 18.34 13.19 -15.91
C PRO A 177 18.86 11.95 -16.66
N GLU A 178 17.96 11.22 -17.32
CA GLU A 178 18.25 9.99 -18.08
C GLU A 178 18.72 8.77 -17.25
N ARG A 179 19.02 8.96 -15.95
CA ARG A 179 19.37 7.89 -14.99
C ARG A 179 18.43 7.86 -13.79
N GLN A 180 17.27 8.47 -13.93
CA GLN A 180 16.29 8.59 -12.86
C GLN A 180 15.86 7.19 -12.40
N THR A 181 16.07 6.87 -11.12
CA THR A 181 15.72 5.56 -10.55
C THR A 181 14.91 5.69 -9.28
N PHE A 182 14.12 4.65 -9.02
CA PHE A 182 13.19 4.56 -7.91
C PHE A 182 13.32 3.22 -7.19
N VAL A 183 13.13 3.25 -5.88
CA VAL A 183 13.12 2.06 -5.03
C VAL A 183 11.76 1.91 -4.35
N GLY A 184 11.30 0.67 -4.17
CA GLY A 184 9.99 0.39 -3.57
C GLY A 184 9.80 -1.09 -3.26
N LEU A 185 8.72 -1.41 -2.55
CA LEU A 185 8.39 -2.79 -2.21
C LEU A 185 8.14 -3.61 -3.49
N GLY A 186 8.81 -4.76 -3.61
CA GLY A 186 8.69 -5.65 -4.77
C GLY A 186 9.56 -5.27 -5.97
N LEU A 187 10.35 -4.19 -5.85
CA LEU A 187 11.29 -3.75 -6.87
C LEU A 187 12.75 -4.08 -6.45
N PRO A 188 13.68 -4.20 -7.41
CA PRO A 188 15.11 -4.34 -7.13
C PRO A 188 15.67 -3.23 -6.24
N SER A 189 16.58 -3.58 -5.34
CA SER A 189 17.15 -2.66 -4.33
C SER A 189 18.07 -1.59 -4.91
N GLU A 190 18.69 -1.88 -6.05
CA GLU A 190 19.52 -0.99 -6.84
C GLU A 190 18.71 0.13 -7.53
N GLY A 191 17.38 -0.01 -7.54
CA GLY A 191 16.46 0.91 -8.17
C GLY A 191 16.12 0.54 -9.62
N VAL A 192 14.98 1.03 -10.07
CA VAL A 192 14.45 0.84 -11.42
C VAL A 192 13.96 2.16 -12.01
N THR A 193 13.94 2.28 -13.34
CA THR A 193 13.44 3.47 -14.03
C THR A 193 11.91 3.51 -14.07
N GLU A 194 11.34 4.69 -14.36
CA GLU A 194 9.89 4.86 -14.57
C GLU A 194 9.37 3.89 -15.65
N GLN A 195 10.12 3.72 -16.74
CA GLN A 195 9.75 2.81 -17.82
C GLN A 195 9.73 1.35 -17.40
N GLN A 196 10.68 0.92 -16.55
CA GLN A 196 10.69 -0.45 -16.02
C GLN A 196 9.49 -0.69 -15.10
N ILE A 197 9.12 0.28 -14.26
CA ILE A 197 7.93 0.18 -13.40
C ILE A 197 6.65 0.11 -14.25
N GLU A 198 6.53 0.96 -15.27
CA GLU A 198 5.40 0.90 -16.20
C GLU A 198 5.32 -0.44 -16.94
N GLN A 199 6.45 -1.02 -17.33
CA GLN A 199 6.45 -2.35 -17.94
C GLN A 199 5.95 -3.43 -16.95
N ILE A 200 6.35 -3.36 -15.67
CA ILE A 200 5.82 -4.27 -14.63
C ILE A 200 4.30 -4.10 -14.48
N LEU A 201 3.80 -2.86 -14.50
CA LEU A 201 2.37 -2.57 -14.43
C LEU A 201 1.61 -3.15 -15.63
N ILE A 202 2.19 -3.06 -16.83
CA ILE A 202 1.64 -3.65 -18.07
C ILE A 202 1.60 -5.16 -17.98
N ASP A 203 2.71 -5.78 -17.58
CA ASP A 203 2.84 -7.22 -17.46
C ASP A 203 1.81 -7.76 -16.45
N GLU A 204 1.65 -7.10 -15.31
CA GLU A 204 0.63 -7.45 -14.31
C GLU A 204 -0.80 -7.18 -14.80
N ASN A 205 -1.05 -6.11 -15.57
CA ASN A 205 -2.36 -5.88 -16.18
C ASN A 205 -2.72 -7.01 -17.16
N ASN A 206 -1.76 -7.43 -17.97
CA ASN A 206 -1.93 -8.47 -18.99
C ASN A 206 -2.00 -9.88 -18.39
N ALA A 207 -1.47 -10.09 -17.18
CA ALA A 207 -1.57 -11.36 -16.47
C ALA A 207 -3.03 -11.73 -16.16
N GLN A 208 -3.25 -13.02 -15.91
CA GLN A 208 -4.56 -13.50 -15.49
C GLN A 208 -4.89 -13.04 -14.06
N PRO A 209 -6.16 -12.68 -13.78
CA PRO A 209 -6.59 -12.36 -12.42
C PRO A 209 -6.25 -13.48 -11.45
N LYS A 210 -5.85 -13.12 -10.24
CA LYS A 210 -5.52 -14.11 -9.20
C LYS A 210 -6.77 -14.90 -8.81
N ASP A 211 -6.58 -16.21 -8.57
CA ASP A 211 -7.64 -17.13 -8.16
C ASP A 211 -8.15 -16.76 -6.76
N PRO A 212 -9.47 -16.55 -6.57
CA PRO A 212 -10.04 -16.28 -5.26
C PRO A 212 -9.98 -17.48 -4.31
N ASP A 213 -9.54 -18.66 -4.75
CA ASP A 213 -9.32 -19.83 -3.89
C ASP A 213 -8.30 -19.58 -2.77
N CYS A 214 -7.52 -18.50 -2.87
CA CYS A 214 -6.73 -17.99 -1.76
C CYS A 214 -7.54 -17.31 -0.64
N MET A 215 -8.87 -17.21 -0.74
CA MET A 215 -9.74 -16.66 0.31
C MET A 215 -10.75 -17.72 0.77
N THR A 216 -11.13 -17.64 2.05
CA THR A 216 -12.25 -18.43 2.58
C THR A 216 -13.58 -17.85 2.08
N ASP A 217 -14.62 -18.67 1.96
CA ASP A 217 -15.93 -18.22 1.49
C ASP A 217 -16.53 -17.14 2.39
N GLY A 218 -16.33 -17.27 3.71
CA GLY A 218 -16.80 -16.28 4.69
C GLY A 218 -16.12 -14.92 4.53
N ILE A 219 -14.83 -14.89 4.20
CA ILE A 219 -14.12 -13.65 3.88
C ILE A 219 -14.63 -13.09 2.56
N ALA A 220 -14.64 -13.92 1.51
CA ALA A 220 -15.07 -13.50 0.19
C ALA A 220 -16.47 -12.88 0.24
N ALA A 221 -17.43 -13.50 0.95
CA ALA A 221 -18.79 -12.96 1.11
C ALA A 221 -18.85 -11.60 1.83
N LYS A 222 -17.84 -11.26 2.63
CA LYS A 222 -17.75 -9.98 3.37
C LYS A 222 -17.12 -8.85 2.57
N ILE A 223 -16.17 -9.16 1.69
CA ILE A 223 -15.40 -8.16 0.94
C ILE A 223 -15.76 -8.07 -0.53
N ILE A 224 -16.35 -9.13 -1.09
CA ILE A 224 -16.79 -9.20 -2.48
C ILE A 224 -18.31 -9.35 -2.42
N PRO A 225 -19.07 -8.36 -2.91
CA PRO A 225 -20.51 -8.53 -3.11
C PRO A 225 -20.78 -9.81 -3.92
N GLY A 226 -21.66 -10.69 -3.44
CA GLY A 226 -21.91 -12.01 -4.05
C GLY A 226 -20.87 -13.10 -3.75
N GLY A 227 -19.79 -12.77 -3.03
CA GLY A 227 -18.79 -13.72 -2.54
C GLY A 227 -17.90 -14.33 -3.61
N LYS A 228 -17.47 -15.57 -3.36
CA LYS A 228 -16.46 -16.25 -4.17
C LYS A 228 -16.96 -16.71 -5.53
N VAL A 229 -18.22 -17.19 -5.59
CA VAL A 229 -18.88 -17.63 -6.83
C VAL A 229 -18.95 -16.49 -7.83
N ALA A 230 -19.40 -15.34 -7.33
CA ALA A 230 -19.44 -14.08 -8.03
C ALA A 230 -18.11 -13.73 -8.71
N TRP A 231 -17.03 -13.75 -7.92
CA TRP A 231 -15.69 -13.50 -8.42
C TRP A 231 -15.24 -14.52 -9.47
N LYS A 232 -15.45 -15.82 -9.24
CA LYS A 232 -15.07 -16.87 -10.19
C LYS A 232 -15.76 -16.68 -11.55
N ASN A 233 -17.04 -16.29 -11.54
CA ASN A 233 -17.78 -16.00 -12.77
C ASN A 233 -17.21 -14.80 -13.52
N ARG A 234 -16.79 -13.75 -12.80
CA ARG A 234 -16.09 -12.59 -13.38
C ARG A 234 -14.73 -12.97 -13.97
N ASN A 235 -13.91 -13.76 -13.25
CA ASN A 235 -12.62 -14.22 -13.76
C ASN A 235 -12.78 -15.09 -15.01
N ALA A 236 -13.76 -16.01 -15.01
CA ALA A 236 -14.04 -16.87 -16.16
C ALA A 236 -14.43 -16.05 -17.42
N TYR A 237 -15.01 -14.87 -17.24
CA TYR A 237 -15.30 -13.94 -18.33
C TYR A 237 -14.03 -13.42 -19.01
N PHE A 238 -13.01 -13.05 -18.23
CA PHE A 238 -11.71 -12.60 -18.72
C PHE A 238 -10.92 -13.68 -19.46
N ASP A 239 -10.94 -14.91 -18.93
CA ASP A 239 -10.28 -16.04 -19.57
C ASP A 239 -10.94 -16.43 -20.90
N SER A 240 -12.21 -16.05 -21.10
CA SER A 240 -13.01 -16.43 -22.27
C SER A 240 -12.91 -15.41 -23.41
N THR A 241 -11.77 -15.34 -24.09
CA THR A 241 -11.65 -14.61 -25.38
C THR A 241 -12.30 -15.38 -26.55
N SER A 242 -13.06 -16.46 -26.31
CA SER A 242 -13.64 -17.30 -27.35
C SER A 242 -14.97 -17.92 -26.93
N ASP A 243 -16.04 -17.65 -27.69
CA ASP A 243 -17.32 -18.39 -27.82
C ASP A 243 -18.14 -18.77 -26.57
N LYS A 244 -17.65 -18.57 -25.34
CA LYS A 244 -18.35 -18.95 -24.10
C LYS A 244 -19.13 -17.80 -23.44
N MET A 245 -19.12 -16.61 -24.05
CA MET A 245 -19.88 -15.44 -23.56
C MET A 245 -21.40 -15.69 -23.46
N GLU A 246 -21.97 -16.56 -24.31
CA GLU A 246 -23.41 -16.84 -24.33
C GLU A 246 -23.97 -17.41 -23.02
N LYS A 247 -23.12 -17.91 -22.11
CA LYS A 247 -23.53 -18.48 -20.82
C LYS A 247 -23.40 -17.52 -19.64
N PHE A 248 -22.92 -16.31 -19.86
CA PHE A 248 -22.83 -15.32 -18.80
C PHE A 248 -24.23 -14.78 -18.47
N ASN A 249 -24.63 -14.81 -17.19
CA ASN A 249 -25.94 -14.32 -16.76
C ASN A 249 -25.81 -12.86 -16.27
N PRO A 250 -26.28 -11.85 -17.03
CA PRO A 250 -26.16 -10.43 -16.66
C PRO A 250 -26.87 -10.07 -15.36
N SER A 251 -27.90 -10.84 -14.97
CA SER A 251 -28.60 -10.66 -13.69
C SER A 251 -27.70 -10.89 -12.48
N LEU A 252 -26.63 -11.68 -12.63
CA LEU A 252 -25.62 -11.78 -11.60
C LEU A 252 -24.94 -10.42 -11.43
N LEU A 253 -24.42 -9.77 -12.49
CA LEU A 253 -23.78 -8.43 -12.40
C LEU A 253 -24.72 -7.34 -11.86
N GLN A 254 -26.00 -7.37 -12.24
CA GLN A 254 -27.01 -6.45 -11.71
C GLN A 254 -27.22 -6.57 -10.19
N SER A 255 -27.00 -7.76 -9.62
CA SER A 255 -27.07 -7.97 -8.16
C SER A 255 -25.89 -7.37 -7.37
N TYR A 256 -24.80 -6.96 -8.03
CA TYR A 256 -23.61 -6.37 -7.40
C TYR A 256 -23.74 -4.87 -7.20
N ASN A 257 -24.43 -4.17 -8.11
CA ASN A 257 -24.75 -2.77 -7.98
C ASN A 257 -25.87 -2.42 -8.99
N PRO A 258 -27.11 -2.20 -8.53
CA PRO A 258 -28.23 -1.90 -9.42
C PRO A 258 -28.05 -0.58 -10.20
N ASN A 259 -27.07 0.26 -9.79
CA ASN A 259 -26.74 1.52 -10.45
C ASN A 259 -25.61 1.40 -11.47
N ILE A 260 -25.02 0.21 -11.63
CA ILE A 260 -23.98 -0.03 -12.62
C ILE A 260 -24.62 -0.49 -13.92
N ASP A 261 -24.27 0.22 -14.99
CA ASP A 261 -24.57 -0.22 -16.35
C ASP A 261 -23.74 -1.49 -16.65
N VAL A 262 -24.43 -2.62 -16.59
CA VAL A 262 -23.84 -3.95 -16.83
C VAL A 262 -23.29 -4.04 -18.25
N GLU A 263 -23.95 -3.44 -19.24
CA GLU A 263 -23.47 -3.46 -20.62
C GLU A 263 -22.17 -2.68 -20.75
N LYS A 264 -22.11 -1.50 -20.12
CA LYS A 264 -20.89 -0.69 -20.06
C LYS A 264 -19.73 -1.43 -19.42
N GLN A 265 -19.96 -2.06 -18.26
CA GLN A 265 -18.90 -2.85 -17.61
C GLN A 265 -18.44 -4.01 -18.49
N MET A 266 -19.36 -4.72 -19.12
CA MET A 266 -19.00 -5.83 -20.00
C MET A 266 -18.14 -5.36 -21.17
N GLU A 267 -18.42 -4.18 -21.71
CA GLU A 267 -17.59 -3.57 -22.74
C GLU A 267 -16.20 -3.16 -22.21
N GLU A 268 -16.12 -2.58 -21.02
CA GLU A 268 -14.84 -2.28 -20.35
C GLU A 268 -14.02 -3.56 -20.14
N LEU A 269 -14.63 -4.65 -19.66
CA LEU A 269 -13.96 -5.93 -19.43
C LEU A 269 -13.44 -6.54 -20.74
N LYS A 270 -14.16 -6.40 -21.87
CA LYS A 270 -13.67 -6.81 -23.20
C LYS A 270 -12.44 -6.03 -23.62
N ASN A 271 -12.46 -4.71 -23.43
CA ASN A 271 -11.33 -3.86 -23.76
C ASN A 271 -10.08 -4.24 -22.95
N LEU A 272 -10.26 -4.64 -21.68
CA LEU A 272 -9.17 -5.12 -20.81
C LEU A 272 -8.62 -6.50 -21.16
N ALA A 273 -9.29 -7.25 -22.04
CA ALA A 273 -8.78 -8.51 -22.57
C ALA A 273 -7.74 -8.27 -23.68
N ILE A 274 -7.72 -7.09 -24.29
CA ILE A 274 -6.71 -6.71 -25.26
C ILE A 274 -5.41 -6.43 -24.50
N PRO A 275 -4.30 -7.14 -24.80
CA PRO A 275 -3.04 -6.91 -24.11
C PRO A 275 -2.56 -5.48 -24.31
N LEU A 276 -2.17 -4.82 -23.20
CA LEU A 276 -1.54 -3.51 -23.22
C LEU A 276 -0.07 -3.62 -23.65
N SER A 277 0.43 -2.58 -24.28
CA SER A 277 1.84 -2.33 -24.52
C SER A 277 2.13 -0.84 -24.31
N LEU A 278 3.40 -0.49 -24.06
CA LEU A 278 3.79 0.91 -23.85
C LEU A 278 3.38 1.82 -25.04
N ASP A 279 3.40 1.30 -26.26
CA ASP A 279 3.08 2.07 -27.47
C ASP A 279 1.57 2.24 -27.69
N THR A 280 0.74 1.41 -27.05
CA THR A 280 -0.72 1.39 -27.27
C THR A 280 -1.51 2.07 -26.16
N ILE A 281 -0.91 2.28 -24.99
CA ILE A 281 -1.55 2.95 -23.86
C ILE A 281 -1.73 4.43 -24.18
N LYS A 282 -2.99 4.87 -24.13
CA LYS A 282 -3.41 6.27 -24.36
C LYS A 282 -4.02 6.90 -23.12
N GLU A 283 -4.09 6.14 -22.04
CA GLU A 283 -4.72 6.49 -20.79
C GLU A 283 -3.90 7.60 -20.13
N LYS A 284 -4.44 8.81 -20.09
CA LYS A 284 -3.82 9.96 -19.40
C LYS A 284 -3.47 9.65 -17.94
N GLU A 285 -4.21 8.70 -17.37
CA GLU A 285 -4.07 8.27 -16.00
C GLU A 285 -2.98 7.21 -15.80
N PHE A 286 -2.46 6.58 -16.85
CA PHE A 286 -1.39 5.60 -16.69
C PHE A 286 -0.04 6.25 -16.39
N GLY A 287 0.74 5.62 -15.49
CA GLY A 287 2.11 6.04 -15.17
C GLY A 287 2.19 7.03 -14.01
N TYR A 288 3.17 7.93 -14.07
CA TYR A 288 3.48 8.89 -13.02
C TYR A 288 2.33 9.87 -12.71
N ILE A 289 1.97 9.98 -11.43
CA ILE A 289 0.92 10.89 -10.93
C ILE A 289 1.52 11.99 -10.07
N PRO A 290 1.73 13.21 -10.62
CA PRO A 290 2.36 14.30 -9.89
C PRO A 290 1.59 14.70 -8.63
N GLU A 291 0.25 14.65 -8.68
CA GLU A 291 -0.62 15.04 -7.56
C GLU A 291 -0.48 14.13 -6.34
N ASN A 292 0.01 12.90 -6.55
CA ASN A 292 0.24 11.90 -5.51
C ASN A 292 1.72 11.84 -5.08
N SER A 293 2.56 12.73 -5.60
CA SER A 293 3.93 12.86 -5.12
C SER A 293 3.97 13.62 -3.80
N SER A 294 4.96 13.31 -2.96
CA SER A 294 5.19 14.08 -1.74
C SER A 294 6.67 14.14 -1.40
N ASP A 295 7.09 15.26 -0.85
CA ASP A 295 8.46 15.45 -0.36
C ASP A 295 8.42 15.94 1.09
N PHE A 296 9.52 15.81 1.81
CA PHE A 296 9.61 16.34 3.14
C PHE A 296 9.47 17.86 3.15
N ASN A 297 8.65 18.37 4.07
CA ASN A 297 8.68 19.77 4.43
C ASN A 297 9.98 20.04 5.22
N ILE A 298 11.03 20.48 4.52
CA ILE A 298 12.33 20.69 5.14
C ILE A 298 12.29 21.82 6.18
N GLU A 299 11.44 22.83 5.99
CA GLU A 299 11.32 23.96 6.90
C GLU A 299 10.81 23.52 8.29
N ILE A 300 9.71 22.74 8.34
CA ILE A 300 9.19 22.24 9.62
C ILE A 300 10.20 21.32 10.31
N ILE A 301 10.90 20.48 9.54
CA ILE A 301 11.93 19.59 10.08
C ILE A 301 13.10 20.41 10.66
N GLN A 302 13.57 21.44 9.97
CA GLN A 302 14.64 22.31 10.48
C GLN A 302 14.24 23.04 11.76
N VAL A 303 13.00 23.50 11.86
CA VAL A 303 12.46 24.07 13.10
C VAL A 303 12.51 23.04 14.22
N MET A 304 12.04 21.82 13.97
CA MET A 304 12.03 20.73 14.94
C MET A 304 13.42 20.33 15.43
N ILE A 305 14.43 20.33 14.55
CA ILE A 305 15.83 20.08 14.93
C ILE A 305 16.32 21.14 15.92
N LYS A 306 16.01 22.41 15.69
CA LYS A 306 16.51 23.55 16.48
C LYS A 306 15.78 23.74 17.82
N ILE A 307 14.52 23.33 17.92
CA ILE A 307 13.73 23.51 19.16
C ILE A 307 14.35 22.69 20.31
N PRO A 308 14.65 23.29 21.47
CA PRO A 308 15.09 22.56 22.66
C PRO A 308 14.05 21.54 23.15
N LEU A 309 14.49 20.42 23.72
CA LEU A 309 13.60 19.29 24.07
C LEU A 309 12.45 19.68 25.01
N ASN A 310 12.69 20.59 25.97
CA ASN A 310 11.66 21.11 26.88
C ASN A 310 10.54 21.91 26.17
N ASN A 311 10.87 22.55 25.04
CA ASN A 311 9.90 23.26 24.20
C ASN A 311 9.30 22.36 23.12
N PHE A 312 9.97 21.28 22.77
CA PHE A 312 9.52 20.32 21.75
C PHE A 312 8.18 19.69 22.12
N PHE A 313 7.97 19.37 23.40
CA PHE A 313 6.70 18.82 23.89
C PHE A 313 5.48 19.74 23.61
N LYS A 314 5.65 21.06 23.73
CA LYS A 314 4.57 22.02 23.42
C LYS A 314 4.26 22.01 21.93
N PHE A 315 5.30 21.92 21.10
CA PHE A 315 5.17 21.83 19.65
C PHE A 315 4.43 20.55 19.23
N THR A 316 4.80 19.38 19.78
CA THR A 316 4.13 18.11 19.47
C THR A 316 2.66 18.13 19.85
N LYS A 317 2.33 18.71 21.01
CA LYS A 317 0.93 18.83 21.45
C LYS A 317 0.09 19.69 20.49
N SER A 318 0.64 20.82 20.03
CA SER A 318 -0.07 21.68 19.06
C SER A 318 -0.31 20.96 17.72
N LEU A 319 0.63 20.14 17.26
CA LEU A 319 0.42 19.32 16.06
C LEU A 319 -0.63 18.23 16.29
N ALA A 320 -0.64 17.59 17.45
CA ALA A 320 -1.64 16.59 17.81
C ALA A 320 -3.07 17.16 17.84
N GLU A 321 -3.25 18.36 18.40
CA GLU A 321 -4.55 19.04 18.40
C GLU A 321 -5.04 19.31 16.97
N LYS A 322 -4.15 19.75 16.06
CA LYS A 322 -4.48 19.93 14.64
C LYS A 322 -4.83 18.60 13.96
N TRP A 323 -4.15 17.54 14.33
CA TRP A 323 -4.40 16.20 13.79
C TRP A 323 -5.76 15.64 14.16
N GLU A 324 -6.14 15.77 15.43
CA GLU A 324 -7.45 15.36 15.92
C GLU A 324 -8.58 16.10 15.20
N MET A 325 -8.39 17.38 14.89
CA MET A 325 -9.35 18.16 14.10
C MET A 325 -9.52 17.58 12.68
N ILE A 326 -8.42 17.38 11.94
CA ILE A 326 -8.44 16.85 10.56
C ILE A 326 -9.10 15.47 10.52
N THR A 327 -8.73 14.58 11.42
CA THR A 327 -9.27 13.20 11.46
C THR A 327 -10.75 13.17 11.82
N SER A 328 -11.19 14.03 12.73
CA SER A 328 -12.61 14.15 13.10
C SER A 328 -13.47 14.71 11.97
N GLU A 329 -12.92 15.58 11.12
CA GLU A 329 -13.63 16.11 9.95
C GLU A 329 -13.72 15.08 8.83
N SER A 330 -12.65 14.34 8.55
CA SER A 330 -12.65 13.27 7.56
C SER A 330 -13.63 12.15 7.89
N GLN A 331 -13.85 11.86 9.17
CA GLN A 331 -14.82 10.85 9.62
C GLN A 331 -16.29 11.26 9.44
N LYS A 332 -16.58 12.55 9.21
CA LYS A 332 -17.94 13.06 8.98
C LYS A 332 -18.35 13.05 7.51
N LYS A 333 -17.40 12.83 6.59
CA LYS A 333 -17.63 12.82 5.14
C LYS A 333 -17.89 11.40 4.66
#